data_AF-A0ABC8SE68-F1
#
_entry.id   AF-A0ABC8SE68-F1
#
_cell.length_a   1.000
_cell.length_b   1.000
_cell.length_c   1.000
_cell.angle_alpha   90.00
_cell.angle_beta   90.00
_cell.angle_gamma   90.00
#
_symmetry.space_group_name_H-M   'P 1'
#
loop_
_entity.id
_entity.type
_entity.pdbx_description
1 polymer ?
#
loop_
_entity_poly.entity_id
_entity_poly.type
_entity_poly.pdbx_seq_one_letter_code
_entity_poly.pdbx_strand_id
1 'polypeptide(L)'
;MGDAIAVKEEKEGNMSDRMMELAEVLGVMKLFPSKKRVVKILNDVSGIVKPSRMTLLLGPPGAGKTTLLKALAGEQDKALRVTGKVTYCGHEMSEFIPQRTSAYVSQHDLHHSEMTVRETLYFARRFLGVGTRYDLLAELLRREKDARIKPIPEIDAFMKATTMVGQESSLLTDYVLKVCFLNFLASNV
;
A
#
# COMPACT_ATOMS: atom_id res chain seq x y z
N MET A 1 52.37 54.36 29.48
CA MET A 1 52.84 52.96 29.63
C MET A 1 52.13 52.41 30.85
N GLY A 2 51.26 51.42 30.68
CA GLY A 2 50.40 50.89 31.73
C GLY A 2 49.29 50.06 31.10
N ASP A 3 49.65 48.90 30.59
CA ASP A 3 48.73 47.93 29.99
C ASP A 3 47.77 47.39 31.05
N ALA A 4 46.49 47.32 30.71
CA ALA A 4 45.48 46.67 31.55
C ALA A 4 45.56 45.14 31.32
N ILE A 5 46.00 44.42 32.34
CA ILE A 5 46.05 42.96 32.35
C ILE A 5 44.64 42.43 32.62
N ALA A 6 44.03 41.79 31.63
CA ALA A 6 42.79 41.03 31.81
C ALA A 6 43.11 39.73 32.53
N VAL A 7 42.66 39.61 33.78
CA VAL A 7 42.70 38.36 34.55
C VAL A 7 41.62 37.44 33.98
N LYS A 8 42.04 36.34 33.36
CA LYS A 8 41.16 35.26 32.90
C LYS A 8 41.04 34.26 34.05
N GLU A 9 39.89 34.25 34.74
CA GLU A 9 39.56 33.15 35.64
C GLU A 9 39.36 31.87 34.82
N GLU A 10 40.28 30.93 35.00
CA GLU A 10 40.16 29.58 34.49
C GLU A 10 39.27 28.79 35.46
N LYS A 11 37.99 28.64 35.11
CA LYS A 11 37.07 27.76 35.86
C LYS A 11 37.50 26.31 35.63
N GLU A 12 37.83 25.60 36.70
CA GLU A 12 37.91 24.15 36.69
C GLU A 12 36.60 23.57 36.18
N GLY A 13 36.65 22.95 34.99
CA GLY A 13 35.48 22.33 34.36
C GLY A 13 34.92 21.23 35.26
N ASN A 14 33.66 21.40 35.66
CA ASN A 14 32.90 20.43 36.43
C ASN A 14 32.86 19.08 35.68
N MET A 15 32.87 17.95 36.41
CA MET A 15 32.69 16.60 35.86
C MET A 15 31.46 16.51 34.93
N SER A 16 30.38 17.27 35.20
CA SER A 16 29.21 17.34 34.32
C SER A 16 29.50 17.96 32.96
N ASP A 17 30.36 18.99 32.92
CA ASP A 17 30.69 19.71 31.70
C ASP A 17 31.56 18.84 30.80
N ARG A 18 32.51 18.11 31.40
CA ARG A 18 33.33 17.12 30.70
C ARG A 18 32.49 15.96 30.14
N MET A 19 31.48 15.50 30.89
CA MET A 19 30.56 14.46 30.40
C MET A 19 29.70 14.95 29.23
N MET A 20 29.34 16.24 29.21
CA MET A 20 28.55 16.84 28.14
C MET A 20 29.39 17.05 26.87
N GLU A 21 30.65 17.49 27.02
CA GLU A 21 31.61 17.63 25.94
C GLU A 21 31.96 16.26 25.31
N LEU A 22 32.16 15.23 26.14
CA LEU A 22 32.33 13.84 25.68
C LEU A 22 31.09 13.33 24.93
N ALA A 23 29.89 13.64 25.41
CA ALA A 23 28.65 13.23 24.75
C ALA A 23 28.47 13.92 23.38
N GLU A 24 28.88 15.19 23.23
CA GLU A 24 28.89 15.88 21.95
C GLU A 24 29.93 15.28 20.98
N VAL A 25 31.16 15.06 21.42
CA VAL A 25 32.23 14.48 20.60
C VAL A 25 31.85 13.07 20.12
N LEU A 26 31.29 12.24 21.00
CA LEU A 26 30.80 10.91 20.64
C LEU A 26 29.56 10.96 19.73
N GLY A 27 28.75 12.01 19.82
CA GLY A 27 27.65 12.31 18.91
C GLY A 27 28.13 12.67 17.51
N VAL A 28 29.20 13.49 17.39
CA VAL A 28 29.85 13.84 16.12
C VAL A 28 30.48 12.60 15.47
N MET A 29 31.06 11.72 16.27
CA MET A 29 31.66 10.46 15.80
C MET A 29 30.63 9.38 15.43
N LYS A 30 29.32 9.65 15.50
CA LYS A 30 28.23 8.68 15.22
C LYS A 30 28.36 7.35 15.99
N LEU A 31 29.06 7.35 17.13
CA LEU A 31 29.31 6.17 17.95
C LEU A 31 28.05 5.74 18.75
N PHE A 32 27.02 6.57 18.78
CA PHE A 32 25.69 6.23 19.26
C PHE A 32 24.72 6.02 18.10
N PRO A 33 23.80 5.04 18.19
CA PRO A 33 22.70 4.94 17.25
C PRO A 33 21.91 6.24 17.30
N SER A 34 21.87 6.95 16.16
CA SER A 34 21.08 8.16 16.00
C SER A 34 19.66 7.91 16.52
N LYS A 35 19.18 8.73 17.47
CA LYS A 35 17.81 8.64 17.97
C LYS A 35 16.87 8.73 16.77
N LYS A 36 16.24 7.62 16.40
CA LYS A 36 15.22 7.59 15.34
C LYS A 36 14.11 8.56 15.73
N ARG A 37 14.07 9.74 15.09
CA ARG A 37 12.99 10.69 15.29
C ARG A 37 11.74 10.14 14.64
N VAL A 38 10.67 10.01 15.43
CA VAL A 38 9.35 9.66 14.92
C VAL A 38 8.77 10.92 14.26
N VAL A 39 8.59 10.88 12.94
CA VAL A 39 7.97 11.96 12.18
C VAL A 39 6.52 11.58 11.90
N LYS A 40 5.60 12.50 12.21
CA LYS A 40 4.17 12.31 11.91
C LYS A 40 3.88 12.80 10.50
N ILE A 41 3.57 11.87 9.59
CA ILE A 41 3.33 12.17 8.17
C ILE A 41 1.90 12.70 7.94
N LEU A 42 0.91 12.06 8.58
CA LEU A 42 -0.51 12.43 8.46
C LEU A 42 -1.02 12.92 9.82
N ASN A 43 -1.71 14.05 9.83
CA ASN A 43 -2.25 14.69 11.02
C ASN A 43 -3.76 14.72 10.97
N ASP A 44 -4.39 13.83 11.74
CA ASP A 44 -5.85 13.79 11.97
C ASP A 44 -6.70 13.96 10.69
N VAL A 45 -6.42 13.09 9.72
CA VAL A 45 -7.09 13.13 8.42
C VAL A 45 -8.43 12.40 8.51
N SER A 46 -9.51 13.09 8.19
CA SER A 46 -10.87 12.53 8.11
C SER A 46 -11.50 12.81 6.77
N GLY A 47 -12.30 11.88 6.23
CA GLY A 47 -13.02 12.10 4.99
C GLY A 47 -13.78 10.86 4.50
N ILE A 48 -14.58 11.04 3.46
CA ILE A 48 -15.35 9.96 2.82
C ILE A 48 -15.15 10.06 1.32
N VAL A 49 -14.70 8.95 0.70
CA VAL A 49 -14.66 8.80 -0.75
C VAL A 49 -15.97 8.12 -1.18
N LYS A 50 -16.76 8.81 -2.01
CA LYS A 50 -18.05 8.27 -2.47
C LYS A 50 -17.83 7.27 -3.62
N PRO A 51 -18.57 6.14 -3.64
CA PRO A 51 -18.60 5.24 -4.79
C PRO A 51 -18.98 5.98 -6.08
N SER A 52 -18.56 5.43 -7.22
CA SER A 52 -18.88 5.95 -8.56
C SER A 52 -18.42 7.39 -8.82
N ARG A 53 -17.38 7.85 -8.10
CA ARG A 53 -16.77 9.16 -8.33
C ARG A 53 -15.25 9.05 -8.39
N MET A 54 -14.65 9.78 -9.32
CA MET A 54 -13.20 10.02 -9.32
C MET A 54 -12.88 11.12 -8.30
N THR A 55 -12.01 10.82 -7.35
CA THR A 55 -11.55 11.77 -6.33
C THR A 55 -10.08 12.10 -6.56
N LEU A 56 -9.75 13.39 -6.68
CA LEU A 56 -8.39 13.86 -6.93
C LEU A 56 -7.78 14.39 -5.62
N LEU A 57 -6.62 13.84 -5.22
CA LEU A 57 -5.86 14.27 -4.05
C LEU A 57 -4.67 15.15 -4.47
N LEU A 58 -4.72 16.44 -4.14
CA LEU A 58 -3.69 17.42 -4.48
C LEU A 58 -2.93 17.90 -3.25
N GLY A 59 -1.67 18.29 -3.43
CA GLY A 59 -0.82 18.83 -2.37
C GLY A 59 0.66 18.85 -2.78
N PRO A 60 1.49 19.63 -2.09
CA PRO A 60 2.92 19.75 -2.41
C PRO A 60 3.69 18.43 -2.19
N PRO A 61 4.91 18.30 -2.72
CA PRO A 61 5.81 17.20 -2.36
C PRO A 61 5.96 17.09 -0.83
N GLY A 62 5.98 15.86 -0.30
CA GLY A 62 6.09 15.63 1.15
C GLY A 62 4.79 15.77 1.96
N ALA A 63 3.67 16.22 1.37
CA ALA A 63 2.39 16.36 2.07
C ALA A 63 1.72 15.04 2.51
N GLY A 64 2.36 13.88 2.31
CA GLY A 64 1.84 12.58 2.72
C GLY A 64 0.80 11.94 1.78
N LYS A 65 0.62 12.46 0.55
CA LYS A 65 -0.35 11.92 -0.43
C LYS A 65 -0.18 10.42 -0.67
N THR A 66 1.04 10.00 -0.99
CA THR A 66 1.38 8.59 -1.23
C THR A 66 1.11 7.74 0.02
N THR A 67 1.44 8.25 1.20
CA THR A 67 1.18 7.58 2.48
C THR A 67 -0.31 7.41 2.73
N LEU A 68 -1.12 8.43 2.43
CA LEU A 68 -2.58 8.36 2.56
C LEU A 68 -3.17 7.32 1.59
N LEU A 69 -2.77 7.35 0.31
CA LEU A 69 -3.27 6.40 -0.69
C LEU A 69 -2.91 4.95 -0.34
N LYS A 70 -1.67 4.70 0.09
CA LYS A 70 -1.22 3.39 0.55
C LYS A 70 -1.97 2.91 1.80
N ALA A 71 -2.23 3.82 2.75
CA ALA A 71 -3.03 3.49 3.94
C ALA A 71 -4.47 3.11 3.58
N LEU A 72 -5.09 3.79 2.60
CA LEU A 72 -6.43 3.45 2.11
C LEU A 72 -6.48 2.14 1.32
N ALA A 73 -5.40 1.78 0.61
CA ALA A 73 -5.30 0.51 -0.11
C ALA A 73 -4.92 -0.67 0.80
N GLY A 74 -4.61 -0.42 2.07
CA GLY A 74 -4.09 -1.43 3.01
C GLY A 74 -2.65 -1.87 2.72
N GLU A 75 -1.91 -1.14 1.88
CA GLU A 75 -0.48 -1.39 1.61
C GLU A 75 0.39 -0.66 2.64
N GLN A 76 0.42 -1.20 3.86
CA GLN A 76 1.19 -0.59 4.94
C GLN A 76 2.68 -0.95 4.85
N ASP A 77 3.53 0.08 4.83
CA ASP A 77 4.97 -0.10 5.04
C ASP A 77 5.22 -0.50 6.50
N LYS A 78 6.02 -1.54 6.72
CA LYS A 78 6.37 -2.04 8.07
C LYS A 78 7.07 -0.98 8.94
N ALA A 79 7.69 0.03 8.33
CA ALA A 79 8.30 1.14 9.04
C ALA A 79 7.30 2.18 9.54
N LEU A 80 6.05 2.15 9.07
CA LEU A 80 5.01 3.13 9.42
C LEU A 80 4.07 2.58 10.49
N ARG A 81 3.80 3.42 11.49
CA ARG A 81 2.73 3.16 12.46
C ARG A 81 1.48 3.92 12.05
N VAL A 82 0.42 3.18 11.73
CA VAL A 82 -0.89 3.73 11.39
C VAL A 82 -1.79 3.66 12.61
N THR A 83 -2.47 4.77 12.92
CA THR A 83 -3.49 4.86 13.98
C THR A 83 -4.75 5.48 13.41
N GLY A 84 -5.91 5.04 13.88
CA GLY A 84 -7.21 5.47 13.36
C GLY A 84 -7.98 4.33 12.73
N LYS A 85 -9.11 4.65 12.10
CA LYS A 85 -10.02 3.67 11.50
C LYS A 85 -10.30 4.02 10.05
N VAL A 86 -10.23 3.03 9.18
CA VAL A 86 -10.63 3.12 7.77
C VAL A 86 -11.63 2.00 7.52
N THR A 87 -12.74 2.35 6.90
CA THR A 87 -13.80 1.41 6.55
C THR A 87 -14.07 1.43 5.05
N TYR A 88 -14.27 0.25 4.47
CA TYR A 88 -14.69 0.08 3.09
C TYR A 88 -16.10 -0.52 3.07
N CYS A 89 -17.07 0.16 2.47
CA CYS A 89 -18.47 -0.29 2.46
C CYS A 89 -19.05 -0.65 3.84
N GLY A 90 -18.59 0.02 4.90
CA GLY A 90 -19.02 -0.24 6.29
C GLY A 90 -18.17 -1.28 7.05
N HIS A 91 -17.27 -1.99 6.36
CA HIS A 91 -16.38 -3.00 6.96
C HIS A 91 -15.01 -2.42 7.28
N GLU A 92 -14.47 -2.75 8.45
CA GLU A 92 -13.09 -2.43 8.82
C GLU A 92 -12.08 -3.22 7.98
N MET A 93 -10.88 -2.66 7.78
CA MET A 93 -9.80 -3.31 7.03
C MET A 93 -9.34 -4.66 7.62
N SER A 94 -9.70 -4.96 8.87
CA SER A 94 -9.45 -6.25 9.55
C SER A 94 -10.46 -7.34 9.19
N GLU A 95 -11.64 -6.99 8.66
CA GLU A 95 -12.72 -7.93 8.34
C GLU A 95 -12.53 -8.62 6.98
N PHE A 96 -11.63 -8.10 6.13
CA PHE A 96 -11.37 -8.61 4.79
C PHE A 96 -9.89 -8.43 4.42
N ILE A 97 -9.52 -8.78 3.18
CA ILE A 97 -8.17 -8.58 2.66
C ILE A 97 -8.21 -7.34 1.74
N PRO A 98 -7.75 -6.15 2.19
CA PRO A 98 -7.84 -4.91 1.41
C PRO A 98 -7.22 -5.01 0.02
N GLN A 99 -6.11 -5.72 -0.11
CA GLN A 99 -5.37 -5.88 -1.37
C GLN A 99 -6.14 -6.69 -2.42
N ARG A 100 -7.24 -7.36 -2.05
CA ARG A 100 -8.16 -8.03 -2.99
C ARG A 100 -9.32 -7.15 -3.44
N THR A 101 -9.53 -6.00 -2.79
CA THR A 101 -10.68 -5.10 -3.04
C THR A 101 -10.24 -3.71 -3.47
N SER A 102 -9.04 -3.30 -3.08
CA SER A 102 -8.40 -2.04 -3.43
C SER A 102 -7.02 -2.32 -4.01
N ALA A 103 -6.64 -1.57 -5.04
CA ALA A 103 -5.33 -1.66 -5.67
C ALA A 103 -4.67 -0.27 -5.66
N TYR A 104 -3.42 -0.21 -5.21
CA TYR A 104 -2.58 0.98 -5.34
C TYR A 104 -1.71 0.85 -6.59
N VAL A 105 -1.77 1.85 -7.47
CA VAL A 105 -0.88 1.94 -8.64
C VAL A 105 0.22 2.94 -8.32
N SER A 106 1.47 2.48 -8.31
CA SER A 106 2.63 3.32 -8.00
C SER A 106 2.95 4.28 -9.14
N GLN A 107 3.74 5.31 -8.83
CA GLN A 107 4.28 6.23 -9.83
C GLN A 107 5.27 5.54 -10.78
N HIS A 108 5.98 4.52 -10.29
CA HIS A 108 6.88 3.71 -11.10
C HIS A 108 6.16 2.47 -11.57
N ASP A 109 6.26 2.19 -12.86
CA ASP A 109 5.71 0.98 -13.46
C ASP A 109 6.56 -0.24 -13.10
N LEU A 110 5.89 -1.32 -12.71
CA LEU A 110 6.48 -2.63 -12.48
C LEU A 110 6.10 -3.55 -13.65
N HIS A 111 6.45 -3.16 -14.87
CA HIS A 111 6.15 -3.91 -16.08
C HIS A 111 7.39 -4.62 -16.61
N HIS A 112 7.23 -5.89 -17.02
CA HIS A 112 8.28 -6.66 -17.66
C HIS A 112 8.19 -6.45 -19.17
N SER A 113 9.15 -5.71 -19.74
CA SER A 113 9.10 -5.25 -21.13
C SER A 113 9.11 -6.36 -22.18
N GLU A 114 9.49 -7.58 -21.80
CA GLU A 114 9.53 -8.72 -22.72
C GLU A 114 8.16 -9.44 -22.83
N MET A 115 7.18 -9.05 -22.00
CA MET A 115 5.87 -9.69 -21.98
C MET A 115 4.82 -8.84 -22.69
N THR A 116 4.05 -9.46 -23.57
CA THR A 116 2.84 -8.83 -24.14
C THR A 116 1.81 -8.52 -23.04
N VAL A 117 0.84 -7.64 -23.34
CA VAL A 117 -0.27 -7.34 -22.41
C VAL A 117 -1.03 -8.61 -22.04
N ARG A 118 -1.26 -9.51 -23.00
CA ARG A 118 -1.94 -10.79 -22.78
C ARG A 118 -1.15 -11.68 -21.81
N GLU A 119 0.15 -11.83 -22.04
CA GLU A 119 1.02 -12.63 -21.17
C GLU A 119 1.10 -12.05 -19.77
N THR A 120 1.18 -10.72 -19.66
CA THR A 120 1.22 -10.01 -18.37
C THR A 120 -0.05 -10.28 -17.57
N LEU A 121 -1.23 -10.14 -18.18
CA LEU A 121 -2.51 -10.44 -17.52
C LEU A 121 -2.67 -11.93 -17.20
N TYR A 122 -2.21 -12.80 -18.09
CA TYR A 122 -2.25 -14.24 -17.87
C TYR A 122 -1.33 -14.68 -16.72
N PHE A 123 -0.13 -14.10 -16.64
CA PHE A 123 0.80 -14.25 -15.55
C PHE A 123 0.18 -13.76 -14.25
N ALA A 124 -0.27 -12.51 -14.17
CA ALA A 124 -0.90 -11.95 -12.98
C ALA A 124 -2.06 -12.82 -12.47
N ARG A 125 -2.91 -13.32 -13.38
CA ARG A 125 -4.00 -14.24 -13.04
C ARG A 125 -3.52 -15.52 -12.36
N ARG A 126 -2.41 -16.13 -12.83
CA ARG A 126 -1.87 -17.36 -12.23
C ARG A 126 -1.38 -17.13 -10.81
N PHE A 127 -0.76 -15.98 -10.54
CA PHE A 127 -0.25 -15.62 -9.21
C PHE A 127 -1.35 -15.17 -8.23
N LEU A 128 -2.45 -14.61 -8.75
CA LEU A 128 -3.64 -14.30 -7.95
C LEU A 128 -4.42 -15.55 -7.51
N GLY A 129 -3.99 -16.75 -7.95
CA GLY A 129 -4.49 -18.04 -7.50
C GLY A 129 -5.82 -18.44 -8.12
N VAL A 130 -5.89 -19.68 -8.63
CA VAL A 130 -7.15 -20.35 -9.01
C VAL A 130 -7.66 -21.29 -7.91
N GLY A 131 -6.79 -21.76 -7.00
CA GLY A 131 -7.16 -22.67 -5.91
C GLY A 131 -8.26 -22.10 -5.02
N THR A 132 -8.18 -20.80 -4.71
CA THR A 132 -9.22 -20.10 -3.95
C THR A 132 -10.54 -19.93 -4.70
N ARG A 133 -10.64 -20.14 -6.01
CA ARG A 133 -11.88 -19.80 -6.74
C ARG A 133 -12.95 -20.87 -6.62
N TYR A 134 -12.57 -22.14 -6.64
CA TYR A 134 -13.50 -23.23 -6.36
C TYR A 134 -14.02 -23.12 -4.92
N ASP A 135 -13.11 -22.96 -3.96
CA ASP A 135 -13.47 -22.81 -2.53
C ASP A 135 -14.29 -21.54 -2.28
N LEU A 136 -13.94 -20.42 -2.92
CA LEU A 136 -14.70 -19.17 -2.86
C LEU A 136 -16.09 -19.36 -3.46
N LEU A 137 -16.20 -20.00 -4.64
CA LEU A 137 -17.49 -20.25 -5.26
C LEU A 137 -18.35 -21.17 -4.38
N ALA A 138 -17.77 -22.22 -3.80
CA ALA A 138 -18.47 -23.12 -2.89
C ALA A 138 -18.98 -22.37 -1.64
N GLU A 139 -18.14 -21.53 -1.02
CA GLU A 139 -18.53 -20.73 0.13
C GLU A 139 -19.55 -19.64 -0.22
N LEU A 140 -19.43 -19.02 -1.39
CA LEU A 140 -20.37 -18.03 -1.91
C LEU A 140 -21.76 -18.68 -2.10
N LEU A 141 -21.83 -19.80 -2.80
CA LEU A 141 -23.08 -20.55 -3.02
C LEU A 141 -23.72 -21.00 -1.69
N ARG A 142 -22.90 -21.39 -0.70
CA ARG A 142 -23.37 -21.72 0.65
C ARG A 142 -24.05 -20.52 1.30
N ARG A 143 -23.40 -19.34 1.28
CA ARG A 143 -23.94 -18.11 1.88
C ARG A 143 -25.17 -17.58 1.16
N GLU A 144 -25.21 -17.65 -0.17
CA GLU A 144 -26.39 -17.28 -0.95
C GLU A 144 -27.59 -18.14 -0.59
N LYS A 145 -27.38 -19.45 -0.42
CA LYS A 145 -28.42 -20.38 0.04
C LYS A 145 -28.91 -20.03 1.46
N ASP A 146 -27.99 -19.79 2.39
CA ASP A 146 -28.31 -19.42 3.78
C ASP A 146 -29.10 -18.10 3.85
N ALA A 147 -28.71 -17.12 3.02
CA ALA A 147 -29.37 -15.82 2.92
C ALA A 147 -30.62 -15.80 2.01
N ARG A 148 -30.97 -16.94 1.38
CA ARG A 148 -32.04 -17.07 0.37
C ARG A 148 -31.93 -16.06 -0.78
N ILE A 149 -30.71 -15.72 -1.17
CA ILE A 149 -30.42 -14.84 -2.29
C ILE A 149 -30.38 -15.68 -3.57
N LYS A 150 -31.11 -15.24 -4.61
CA LYS A 150 -30.98 -15.82 -5.96
C LYS A 150 -29.97 -14.99 -6.75
N PRO A 151 -28.83 -15.58 -7.16
CA PRO A 151 -27.87 -14.86 -7.98
C PRO A 151 -28.44 -14.58 -9.37
N ILE A 152 -27.90 -13.54 -9.99
CA ILE A 152 -28.21 -13.18 -11.37
C ILE A 152 -27.68 -14.31 -12.28
N PRO A 153 -28.52 -14.93 -13.14
CA PRO A 153 -28.13 -16.13 -13.91
C PRO A 153 -26.86 -15.97 -14.72
N GLU A 154 -26.66 -14.81 -15.34
CA GLU A 154 -25.49 -14.50 -16.16
C GLU A 154 -24.21 -14.45 -15.31
N ILE A 155 -24.29 -13.90 -14.10
CA ILE A 155 -23.16 -13.81 -13.18
C ILE A 155 -22.82 -15.19 -12.62
N ASP A 156 -23.83 -15.97 -12.23
CA ASP A 156 -23.64 -17.33 -11.72
C ASP A 156 -23.00 -18.24 -12.78
N ALA A 157 -23.46 -18.17 -14.02
CA ALA A 157 -22.88 -18.91 -15.14
C ALA A 157 -21.42 -18.51 -15.39
N PHE A 158 -21.12 -17.21 -15.38
CA PHE A 158 -19.75 -16.70 -15.56
C PHE A 158 -18.82 -17.14 -14.41
N MET A 159 -19.28 -17.04 -13.16
CA MET A 159 -18.53 -17.46 -11.98
C MET A 159 -18.20 -18.96 -12.06
N LYS A 160 -19.18 -19.80 -12.42
CA LYS A 160 -18.95 -21.24 -12.64
C LYS A 160 -17.96 -21.50 -13.77
N ALA A 161 -18.15 -20.91 -14.94
CA ALA A 161 -17.29 -21.10 -16.11
C ALA A 161 -15.82 -20.72 -15.83
N THR A 162 -15.59 -19.66 -15.04
CA THR A 162 -14.25 -19.17 -14.72
C THR A 162 -13.53 -19.94 -13.61
N THR A 163 -14.23 -20.86 -12.93
CA THR A 163 -13.69 -21.74 -11.89
C THR A 163 -13.30 -23.13 -12.41
N MET A 164 -13.73 -23.51 -13.62
CA MET A 164 -13.37 -24.80 -14.23
C MET A 164 -11.88 -24.86 -14.56
N VAL A 165 -11.20 -25.91 -14.09
CA VAL A 165 -9.77 -26.17 -14.34
C VAL A 165 -9.61 -26.80 -15.73
N GLY A 166 -8.70 -26.29 -16.57
CA GLY A 166 -8.23 -26.99 -17.79
C GLY A 166 -8.46 -26.33 -19.15
N GLN A 167 -9.00 -25.11 -19.22
CA GLN A 167 -9.08 -24.37 -20.50
C GLN A 167 -7.72 -23.76 -20.87
N GLU A 168 -7.24 -23.98 -22.10
CA GLU A 168 -6.02 -23.37 -22.65
C GLU A 168 -6.16 -21.84 -22.83
N SER A 169 -7.36 -21.36 -23.14
CA SER A 169 -7.72 -19.94 -23.15
C SER A 169 -8.36 -19.53 -21.83
N SER A 170 -7.79 -18.51 -21.19
CA SER A 170 -8.33 -17.96 -19.95
C SER A 170 -9.47 -17.00 -20.28
N LEU A 171 -10.72 -17.48 -20.17
CA LEU A 171 -11.94 -16.66 -20.35
C LEU A 171 -11.89 -15.33 -19.60
N LEU A 172 -11.32 -15.32 -18.40
CA LEU A 172 -11.13 -14.10 -17.62
C LEU A 172 -10.12 -13.13 -18.24
N THR A 173 -9.02 -13.66 -18.78
CA THR A 173 -8.01 -12.82 -19.43
C THR A 173 -8.59 -12.19 -20.69
N ASP A 174 -9.31 -12.97 -21.49
CA ASP A 174 -9.99 -12.47 -22.70
C ASP A 174 -11.10 -11.47 -22.38
N TYR A 175 -11.87 -11.74 -21.33
CA TYR A 175 -12.89 -10.82 -20.84
C TYR A 175 -12.28 -9.48 -20.40
N VAL A 176 -11.22 -9.51 -19.59
CA VAL A 176 -10.53 -8.28 -19.13
C VAL A 176 -9.94 -7.51 -20.31
N LEU A 177 -9.26 -8.18 -21.24
CA LEU A 177 -8.73 -7.53 -22.45
C LEU A 177 -9.84 -6.84 -23.25
N LYS A 178 -11.02 -7.47 -23.36
CA LYS A 178 -12.15 -6.92 -24.09
C LYS A 178 -12.81 -5.74 -23.39
N VAL A 179 -13.06 -5.84 -22.09
CA VAL A 179 -13.70 -4.78 -21.30
C VAL A 179 -12.78 -3.56 -21.15
N CYS A 180 -11.48 -3.77 -20.98
CA CYS A 180 -10.50 -2.69 -20.91
C CYS A 180 -10.09 -2.13 -22.29
N PHE A 181 -10.70 -2.62 -23.38
CA PHE A 181 -10.35 -2.26 -24.76
C PHE A 181 -8.86 -2.48 -25.11
N LEU A 182 -8.18 -3.42 -24.45
CA LEU A 182 -6.76 -3.71 -24.64
C LEU A 182 -6.45 -4.74 -25.73
N ASN A 183 -7.47 -5.21 -26.47
CA ASN A 183 -7.31 -6.24 -27.50
C ASN A 183 -6.28 -5.90 -28.58
N PHE A 184 -6.16 -4.62 -28.95
CA PHE A 184 -5.20 -4.16 -29.96
C PHE A 184 -3.74 -4.19 -29.48
N LEU A 185 -3.53 -4.22 -28.16
CA LEU A 185 -2.21 -4.29 -27.52
C LEU A 185 -1.85 -5.71 -27.06
N ALA A 186 -2.76 -6.67 -27.25
CA ALA A 186 -2.64 -8.00 -26.67
C ALA A 186 -1.45 -8.82 -27.19
N SER A 187 -0.97 -8.54 -28.40
CA SER A 187 0.06 -9.34 -29.10
C SER A 187 1.34 -8.58 -29.44
N ASN A 188 1.43 -7.29 -29.11
CA ASN A 188 2.62 -6.48 -29.38
C ASN A 188 3.54 -6.51 -28.15
N VAL A 189 4.84 -6.66 -28.40
CA VAL A 189 5.93 -6.42 -27.44
C VAL A 189 6.55 -5.08 -27.79
#